data_AF-A0A7X5X900-F1
#
_entry.id   AF-A0A7X5X900-F1
#
_cell.length_a   1.000
_cell.length_b   1.000
_cell.length_c   1.000
_cell.angle_alpha   90.00
_cell.angle_beta   90.00
_cell.angle_gamma   90.00
#
_symmetry.space_group_name_H-M   'P 1'
#
loop_
_entity.id
_entity.type
_entity.pdbx_description
1 polymer ?
#
loop_
_entity_poly.entity_id
_entity_poly.type
_entity_poly.pdbx_seq_one_letter_code
_entity_poly.pdbx_strand_id
1 'polypeptide(L)'
;MTAADQLWDQLEPLGFEKEERPDGYLPSLPRDITSLTDQQLMVLYSQYVSWTAYAAMRLAEARANEKATKQNLNHSMATASLNAAMEKTVAGRKAAAAADTQVQKDERAHIDAQSLTEALEMVHKNAEARANFCSRDLSRRQGSRDITTRENRWGI
;
A
#
# COMPACT_ATOMS: atom_id res chain seq x y z
N MET A 1 -17.62 -4.49 -12.46
CA MET A 1 -17.46 -3.51 -11.37
C MET A 1 -16.64 -4.17 -10.29
N THR A 2 -15.44 -3.64 -10.02
CA THR A 2 -14.51 -4.20 -9.03
C THR A 2 -14.86 -3.71 -7.62
N ALA A 3 -14.35 -4.38 -6.58
CA ALA A 3 -14.54 -3.91 -5.20
C ALA A 3 -13.87 -2.54 -4.97
N ALA A 4 -12.79 -2.26 -5.70
CA ALA A 4 -12.18 -0.93 -5.74
C ALA A 4 -13.12 0.13 -6.34
N ASP A 5 -13.85 -0.17 -7.42
CA ASP A 5 -14.81 0.79 -8.01
C ASP A 5 -15.91 1.15 -7.01
N GLN A 6 -16.48 0.13 -6.34
CA GLN A 6 -17.49 0.32 -5.29
C GLN A 6 -16.99 1.16 -4.11
N LEU A 7 -15.71 1.02 -3.74
CA LEU A 7 -15.11 1.84 -2.70
C LEU A 7 -15.11 3.32 -3.11
N TRP A 8 -14.78 3.63 -4.35
CA TRP A 8 -14.71 5.01 -4.82
C TRP A 8 -16.08 5.66 -5.02
N ASP A 9 -17.08 4.89 -5.47
CA ASP A 9 -18.47 5.36 -5.52
C ASP A 9 -18.99 5.79 -4.13
N GLN A 10 -18.44 5.21 -3.05
CA GLN A 10 -18.79 5.58 -1.67
C GLN A 10 -17.98 6.77 -1.13
N LEU A 11 -16.77 6.99 -1.65
CA LEU A 11 -15.86 8.04 -1.21
C LEU A 11 -16.08 9.38 -1.94
N GLU A 12 -16.50 9.34 -3.20
CA GLU A 12 -16.75 10.53 -4.01
C GLU A 12 -17.80 11.48 -3.36
N PRO A 13 -18.96 11.00 -2.83
CA PRO A 13 -19.92 11.86 -2.14
C PRO A 13 -19.38 12.49 -0.84
N LEU A 14 -18.30 11.94 -0.29
CA LEU A 14 -17.63 12.47 0.90
C LEU A 14 -16.56 13.51 0.55
N GLY A 15 -16.37 13.82 -0.73
CA GLY A 15 -15.39 14.80 -1.21
C GLY A 15 -13.97 14.25 -1.31
N PHE A 16 -13.79 12.93 -1.35
CA PHE A 16 -12.49 12.31 -1.59
C PHE A 16 -12.33 11.96 -3.07
N GLU A 17 -11.18 12.31 -3.61
CA GLU A 17 -10.79 11.99 -4.99
C GLU A 17 -9.64 10.97 -5.01
N LYS A 18 -9.47 10.31 -6.15
CA LYS A 18 -8.34 9.41 -6.37
C LYS A 18 -7.05 10.23 -6.47
N GLU A 19 -6.06 9.87 -5.66
CA GLU A 19 -4.69 10.35 -5.83
C GLU A 19 -4.16 9.97 -7.21
N GLU A 20 -3.78 10.98 -7.99
CA GLU A 20 -3.12 10.74 -9.26
C GLU A 20 -1.75 10.08 -9.04
N ARG A 21 -1.33 9.27 -10.01
CA ARG A 21 0.01 8.69 -9.96
C ARG A 21 1.03 9.84 -10.02
N PRO A 22 1.95 9.96 -9.04
CA PRO A 22 3.01 10.95 -9.10
C PRO A 22 3.91 10.73 -10.31
N ASP A 23 4.48 11.82 -10.83
CA ASP A 23 5.35 11.77 -12.00
C ASP A 23 6.56 10.84 -11.79
N GLY A 24 6.88 10.10 -12.85
CA GLY A 24 8.05 9.22 -12.90
C GLY A 24 7.91 7.96 -12.03
N TYR A 25 8.93 7.72 -11.22
CA TYR A 25 9.09 6.55 -10.35
C TYR A 25 9.39 6.98 -8.92
N LEU A 26 9.11 6.10 -7.95
CA LEU A 26 9.48 6.30 -6.55
C LEU A 26 10.99 6.64 -6.48
N PRO A 27 11.37 7.82 -5.95
CA PRO A 27 12.77 8.21 -5.93
C PRO A 27 13.59 7.28 -5.05
N SER A 28 14.86 7.09 -5.43
CA SER A 28 15.83 6.41 -4.59
C SER A 28 16.35 7.36 -3.53
N LEU A 29 16.60 6.84 -2.33
CA LEU A 29 17.25 7.61 -1.29
C LEU A 29 18.76 7.62 -1.57
N PRO A 30 19.42 8.77 -1.73
CA PRO A 30 20.86 8.83 -1.90
C PRO A 30 21.57 8.22 -0.68
N ARG A 31 22.72 7.56 -0.93
CA ARG A 31 23.52 6.96 0.14
C ARG A 31 24.00 7.99 1.16
N ASP A 32 24.30 9.20 0.69
CA ASP A 32 24.68 10.34 1.53
C ASP A 32 23.69 11.50 1.33
N ILE A 33 22.78 11.65 2.29
CA ILE A 33 21.77 12.72 2.29
C ILE A 33 22.37 14.09 2.65
N THR A 34 23.53 14.13 3.30
CA THR A 34 24.17 15.38 3.74
C THR A 34 24.70 16.19 2.57
N SER A 35 25.00 15.52 1.46
CA SER A 35 25.38 16.13 0.19
C SER A 35 24.27 16.93 -0.50
N LEU A 36 23.00 16.67 -0.16
CA LEU A 36 21.86 17.40 -0.74
C LEU A 36 21.77 18.79 -0.13
N THR A 37 21.43 19.78 -0.94
CA THR A 37 20.99 21.10 -0.42
C THR A 37 19.62 20.99 0.23
N ASP A 38 19.25 21.96 1.06
CA ASP A 38 17.92 21.97 1.71
C ASP A 38 16.78 22.00 0.69
N GLN A 39 16.96 22.74 -0.41
CA GLN A 39 15.97 22.78 -1.49
C GLN A 39 15.83 21.40 -2.15
N GLN A 40 16.93 20.73 -2.45
CA GLN A 40 16.90 19.37 -3.01
C GLN A 40 16.25 18.38 -2.05
N LEU A 41 16.54 18.50 -0.76
CA LEU A 41 15.98 17.67 0.28
C LEU A 41 14.47 17.90 0.47
N MET A 42 14.00 19.15 0.37
CA MET A 42 12.57 19.49 0.37
C MET A 42 11.86 18.91 -0.85
N VAL A 43 12.46 19.01 -2.04
CA VAL A 43 11.89 18.39 -3.26
C VAL A 43 11.80 16.87 -3.08
N LEU A 44 12.87 16.23 -2.63
CA LEU A 44 12.88 14.78 -2.39
C LEU A 44 11.83 14.36 -1.33
N TYR A 45 11.69 15.14 -0.26
CA TYR A 45 10.66 14.94 0.75
C TYR A 45 9.25 15.03 0.14
N SER A 46 8.97 16.08 -0.65
CA SER A 46 7.66 16.26 -1.30
C SER A 46 7.31 15.09 -2.22
N GLN A 47 8.30 14.59 -2.98
CA GLN A 47 8.12 13.42 -3.83
C GLN A 47 7.76 12.18 -3.00
N TYR A 48 8.46 11.93 -1.89
CA TYR A 48 8.11 10.81 -1.01
C TYR A 48 6.71 10.95 -0.40
N VAL A 49 6.27 12.16 -0.04
CA VAL A 49 4.92 12.40 0.48
C VAL A 49 3.86 12.04 -0.58
N SER A 50 4.01 12.54 -1.81
CA SER A 50 3.08 12.21 -2.92
C SER A 50 3.05 10.71 -3.21
N TRP A 51 4.22 10.06 -3.25
CA TRP A 51 4.30 8.60 -3.41
C TRP A 51 3.71 7.82 -2.24
N THR A 52 3.82 8.34 -1.02
CA THR A 52 3.22 7.72 0.18
C THR A 52 1.70 7.77 0.11
N ALA A 53 1.13 8.91 -0.26
CA ALA A 53 -0.31 9.09 -0.45
C ALA A 53 -0.85 8.18 -1.55
N TYR A 54 -0.22 8.20 -2.73
CA TYR A 54 -0.58 7.31 -3.82
C TYR A 54 -0.48 5.82 -3.43
N ALA A 55 0.60 5.40 -2.78
CA ALA A 55 0.76 4.02 -2.32
C ALA A 55 -0.28 3.62 -1.26
N ALA A 56 -0.65 4.53 -0.35
CA ALA A 56 -1.70 4.30 0.64
C ALA A 56 -3.06 4.06 -0.04
N MET A 57 -3.38 4.87 -1.05
CA MET A 57 -4.57 4.73 -1.86
C MET A 57 -4.61 3.37 -2.58
N ARG A 58 -3.55 3.03 -3.31
CA ARG A 58 -3.45 1.75 -4.03
C ARG A 58 -3.54 0.56 -3.07
N LEU A 59 -2.96 0.67 -1.87
CA LEU A 59 -3.06 -0.35 -0.83
C LEU A 59 -4.50 -0.53 -0.34
N ALA A 60 -5.26 0.55 -0.16
CA ALA A 60 -6.67 0.47 0.22
C ALA A 60 -7.51 -0.28 -0.83
N GLU A 61 -7.30 0.03 -2.11
CA GLU A 61 -7.94 -0.68 -3.22
C GLU A 61 -7.56 -2.17 -3.26
N ALA A 62 -6.27 -2.49 -3.08
CA ALA A 62 -5.79 -3.87 -3.05
C ALA A 62 -6.43 -4.66 -1.90
N ARG A 63 -6.53 -4.08 -0.70
CA ARG A 63 -7.20 -4.69 0.46
C ARG A 63 -8.69 -4.94 0.21
N ALA A 64 -9.37 -4.01 -0.45
CA ALA A 64 -10.78 -4.19 -0.82
C ALA A 64 -10.94 -5.36 -1.80
N ASN A 65 -10.08 -5.44 -2.82
CA ASN A 65 -10.08 -6.52 -3.80
C ASN A 65 -9.71 -7.88 -3.17
N GLU A 66 -8.70 -7.93 -2.31
CA GLU A 66 -8.31 -9.13 -1.57
C GLU A 66 -9.48 -9.67 -0.75
N LYS A 67 -10.18 -8.80 -0.01
CA LYS A 67 -11.38 -9.18 0.75
C LYS A 67 -12.47 -9.75 -0.17
N ALA A 68 -12.71 -9.14 -1.32
CA ALA A 68 -13.69 -9.64 -2.29
C ALA A 68 -13.30 -11.01 -2.86
N THR A 69 -12.04 -11.20 -3.27
CA THR A 69 -11.54 -12.49 -3.77
C THR A 69 -11.63 -13.59 -2.72
N LYS A 70 -11.36 -13.27 -1.45
CA LYS A 70 -11.51 -14.21 -0.33
C LYS A 70 -12.96 -14.62 -0.12
N GLN A 71 -13.90 -13.67 -0.24
CA GLN A 71 -15.33 -13.97 -0.16
C GLN A 71 -15.78 -14.89 -1.32
N ASN A 72 -15.31 -14.62 -2.53
CA ASN A 72 -15.60 -15.46 -3.69
C ASN A 72 -15.05 -16.88 -3.51
N LEU A 73 -13.80 -17.01 -3.06
CA LEU A 73 -13.19 -18.31 -2.74
C LEU A 73 -14.01 -19.08 -1.70
N ASN A 74 -14.40 -18.42 -0.60
CA ASN A 74 -15.23 -19.07 0.42
C ASN A 74 -16.58 -19.54 -0.16
N HIS A 75 -17.18 -18.74 -1.04
CA HIS A 75 -18.44 -19.09 -1.69
C HIS A 75 -18.30 -20.27 -2.65
N SER A 76 -17.26 -20.30 -3.50
CA SER A 76 -17.01 -21.41 -4.41
C SER A 76 -16.64 -22.69 -3.65
N MET A 77 -15.84 -22.61 -2.60
CA MET A 77 -15.54 -23.75 -1.72
C MET A 77 -16.79 -24.33 -1.07
N ALA A 78 -17.69 -23.47 -0.56
CA ALA A 78 -18.95 -23.91 0.03
C ALA A 78 -19.84 -24.60 -1.02
N THR A 79 -19.96 -24.01 -2.21
CA THR A 79 -20.74 -24.56 -3.32
C THR A 79 -20.18 -25.90 -3.82
N ALA A 80 -18.87 -26.00 -4.00
CA ALA A 80 -18.20 -27.24 -4.40
C ALA A 80 -18.37 -28.34 -3.33
N SER A 81 -18.31 -27.97 -2.05
CA SER A 81 -18.54 -28.90 -0.94
C SER A 81 -19.98 -29.44 -0.91
N LEU A 82 -20.97 -28.62 -1.25
CA LEU A 82 -22.37 -29.05 -1.39
C LEU A 82 -22.54 -30.00 -2.58
N ASN A 83 -21.90 -29.71 -3.71
CA ASN A 83 -21.95 -30.56 -4.91
C ASN A 83 -21.22 -31.90 -4.70
N ALA A 84 -20.22 -31.94 -3.83
CA ALA A 84 -19.52 -33.15 -3.41
C ALA A 84 -20.31 -34.00 -2.39
N ALA A 85 -21.60 -33.76 -2.18
CA ALA A 85 -22.43 -34.47 -1.19
C ALA A 85 -22.42 -36.01 -1.34
N MET A 86 -22.14 -36.53 -2.54
CA MET A 86 -22.02 -37.96 -2.81
C MET A 86 -20.83 -38.63 -2.10
N GLU A 87 -19.81 -37.87 -1.71
CA GLU A 87 -18.68 -38.38 -0.94
C GLU A 87 -19.10 -38.69 0.50
N LYS A 88 -18.75 -39.90 0.97
CA LYS A 88 -19.17 -40.40 2.29
C LYS A 88 -18.29 -39.92 3.44
N THR A 89 -17.07 -39.46 3.15
CA THR A 89 -16.12 -39.00 4.15
C THR A 89 -15.91 -37.49 4.05
N VAL A 90 -15.67 -36.83 5.18
CA VAL A 90 -15.33 -35.39 5.22
C VAL A 90 -14.05 -35.11 4.44
N ALA A 91 -13.08 -36.03 4.47
CA ALA A 91 -11.85 -35.94 3.71
C ALA A 91 -12.10 -36.04 2.20
N GLY A 92 -12.93 -37.00 1.75
CA GLY A 92 -13.33 -37.15 0.35
C GLY A 92 -14.07 -35.92 -0.18
N ARG A 93 -14.99 -35.37 0.62
CA ARG A 93 -15.71 -34.12 0.29
C ARG A 93 -14.75 -32.94 0.08
N LYS A 94 -13.78 -32.77 0.98
CA LYS A 94 -12.77 -31.70 0.87
C LYS A 94 -11.87 -31.89 -0.36
N ALA A 95 -11.42 -33.11 -0.63
CA ALA A 95 -10.60 -33.42 -1.80
C ALA A 95 -11.36 -33.16 -3.11
N ALA A 96 -12.63 -33.59 -3.19
CA ALA A 96 -13.49 -33.34 -4.34
C ALA A 96 -13.77 -31.84 -4.54
N ALA A 97 -14.02 -31.10 -3.45
CA ALA A 97 -14.20 -29.64 -3.52
C ALA A 97 -12.92 -28.91 -3.95
N ALA A 98 -11.74 -29.35 -3.51
CA ALA A 98 -10.46 -28.77 -3.93
C ALA A 98 -10.07 -29.11 -5.38
N ALA A 99 -10.63 -30.20 -5.93
CA ALA A 99 -10.48 -30.55 -7.34
C ALA A 99 -11.39 -29.72 -8.27
N ASP A 100 -12.33 -28.95 -7.71
CA ASP A 100 -13.21 -28.09 -8.49
C ASP A 100 -12.43 -26.96 -9.17
N THR A 101 -12.60 -26.83 -10.48
CA THR A 101 -11.86 -25.86 -11.29
C THR A 101 -12.16 -24.41 -10.92
N GLN A 102 -13.36 -24.11 -10.41
CA GLN A 102 -13.73 -22.77 -9.98
C GLN A 102 -13.06 -22.43 -8.65
N VAL A 103 -13.01 -23.37 -7.71
CA VAL A 103 -12.28 -23.22 -6.45
C VAL A 103 -10.80 -22.91 -6.71
N GLN A 104 -10.16 -23.65 -7.63
CA GLN A 104 -8.76 -23.41 -7.99
C GLN A 104 -8.52 -22.02 -8.61
N LYS A 105 -9.45 -21.55 -9.45
CA LYS A 105 -9.38 -20.20 -10.04
C LYS A 105 -9.53 -19.12 -8.99
N ASP A 106 -10.51 -19.24 -8.10
CA ASP A 106 -10.74 -18.26 -7.04
C ASP A 106 -9.61 -18.26 -6.01
N GLU A 107 -9.01 -19.42 -5.73
CA GLU A 107 -7.84 -19.54 -4.87
C GLU A 107 -6.64 -18.82 -5.46
N ARG A 108 -6.39 -19.04 -6.76
CA ARG A 108 -5.33 -18.32 -7.47
C ARG A 108 -5.54 -16.81 -7.45
N ALA A 109 -6.76 -16.36 -7.73
CA ALA A 109 -7.12 -14.94 -7.70
C ALA A 109 -6.93 -14.33 -6.30
N HIS A 110 -7.27 -15.08 -5.24
CA HIS A 110 -7.05 -14.63 -3.87
C HIS A 110 -5.55 -14.51 -3.54
N ILE A 111 -4.73 -15.51 -3.91
CA ILE A 111 -3.28 -15.48 -3.69
C ILE A 111 -2.63 -14.31 -4.43
N ASP A 112 -3.02 -14.08 -5.69
CA ASP A 112 -2.51 -12.98 -6.50
C ASP A 112 -2.90 -11.62 -5.87
N ALA A 113 -4.14 -11.48 -5.39
CA ALA A 113 -4.60 -10.28 -4.69
C ALA A 113 -3.86 -10.04 -3.36
N GLN A 114 -3.66 -11.10 -2.56
CA GLN A 114 -2.92 -11.02 -1.30
C GLN A 114 -1.46 -10.60 -1.54
N SER A 115 -0.80 -11.22 -2.52
CA SER A 115 0.60 -10.90 -2.88
C SER A 115 0.74 -9.43 -3.28
N LEU A 116 -0.23 -8.90 -4.03
CA LEU A 116 -0.27 -7.49 -4.40
C LEU A 116 -0.47 -6.57 -3.19
N THR A 117 -1.38 -6.91 -2.26
CA THR A 117 -1.58 -6.15 -1.01
C THR A 117 -0.27 -6.07 -0.22
N GLU A 118 0.39 -7.21 0.00
CA GLU A 118 1.65 -7.28 0.75
C GLU A 118 2.76 -6.46 0.09
N ALA A 119 2.88 -6.54 -1.24
CA ALA A 119 3.84 -5.74 -1.99
C ALA A 119 3.58 -4.23 -1.88
N LEU A 120 2.32 -3.80 -2.00
CA LEU A 120 1.94 -2.39 -1.85
C LEU A 120 2.15 -1.88 -0.42
N GLU A 121 1.90 -2.73 0.58
CA GLU A 121 2.16 -2.39 1.98
C GLU A 121 3.64 -2.15 2.23
N MET A 122 4.51 -2.99 1.67
CA MET A 122 5.95 -2.79 1.72
C MET A 122 6.37 -1.47 1.04
N VAL A 123 5.82 -1.18 -0.14
CA VAL A 123 6.12 0.08 -0.87
C VAL A 123 5.69 1.30 -0.06
N HIS A 124 4.47 1.29 0.48
CA HIS A 124 3.94 2.37 1.31
C HIS A 124 4.81 2.61 2.55
N LYS A 125 5.12 1.56 3.32
CA LYS A 125 5.99 1.64 4.52
C LYS A 125 7.38 2.19 4.18
N ASN A 126 7.95 1.76 3.05
CA ASN A 126 9.27 2.23 2.62
C ASN A 126 9.25 3.70 2.20
N ALA A 127 8.21 4.14 1.47
CA ALA A 127 8.05 5.54 1.08
C ALA A 127 7.87 6.44 2.31
N GLU A 128 7.03 6.02 3.25
CA GLU A 128 6.78 6.73 4.51
C GLU A 128 8.07 6.83 5.36
N ALA A 129 8.81 5.73 5.50
CA ALA A 129 10.09 5.74 6.23
C ALA A 129 11.10 6.71 5.62
N ARG A 130 11.18 6.77 4.28
CA ARG A 130 12.07 7.71 3.57
C ARG A 130 11.60 9.16 3.70
N ALA A 131 10.30 9.41 3.65
CA ALA A 131 9.72 10.74 3.92
C ALA A 131 10.09 11.21 5.34
N ASN A 132 9.88 10.35 6.34
CA ASN A 132 10.22 10.63 7.73
C ASN A 132 11.71 10.89 7.93
N PHE A 133 12.57 10.14 7.25
CA PHE A 133 14.02 10.38 7.28
C PHE A 133 14.38 11.76 6.72
N CYS A 134 13.84 12.14 5.56
CA CYS A 134 14.08 13.46 4.96
C CYS A 134 13.56 14.60 5.85
N SER A 135 12.37 14.45 6.43
CA SER A 135 11.77 15.44 7.34
C SER A 135 12.61 15.68 8.60
N ARG A 136 13.14 14.60 9.19
CA ARG A 136 14.04 14.67 10.36
C ARG A 136 15.36 15.37 10.01
N ASP A 137 15.89 15.12 8.82
CA ASP A 137 17.12 15.77 8.34
C ASP A 137 16.90 17.28 8.14
N LEU A 138 15.80 17.68 7.49
CA LEU A 138 15.41 19.10 7.34
C LEU A 138 15.29 19.79 8.69
N SER A 139 14.57 19.18 9.64
CA SER A 139 14.40 19.70 10.99
C SER A 139 15.74 19.90 11.70
N ARG A 140 16.67 18.94 11.55
CA ARG A 140 18.02 19.03 12.15
C ARG A 140 18.81 20.21 11.59
N ARG A 141 18.76 20.43 10.27
CA ARG A 141 19.48 21.53 9.61
C ARG A 141 18.93 22.90 10.01
N GLN A 142 17.61 23.03 10.10
CA GLN A 142 16.96 24.26 10.56
C GLN A 142 17.32 24.59 12.01
N GLY A 143 17.25 23.61 12.92
CA GLY A 143 17.64 23.81 14.32
C GLY A 143 19.12 24.19 14.51
N SER A 144 20.02 23.70 13.67
CA SER A 144 21.44 24.07 13.73
C SER A 144 21.71 25.51 13.25
N ARG A 145 20.92 26.03 12.30
CA ARG A 145 21.02 27.44 11.87
C ARG A 145 20.58 28.42 12.96
N ASP A 146 19.59 28.05 13.76
CA ASP A 146 19.07 28.90 14.84
C ASP A 146 20.06 29.05 16.02
N ILE A 147 20.87 28.01 16.28
CA ILE A 147 21.90 28.05 17.33
C ILE A 147 23.04 28.99 16.93
N THR A 148 23.54 28.87 15.70
CA THR A 148 24.63 29.71 15.17
C THR A 148 24.24 31.19 15.03
N THR A 149 22.97 31.50 14.75
CA THR A 149 22.48 32.89 14.71
C THR A 149 22.23 33.51 16.08
N ARG A 150 22.03 32.71 17.14
CA ARG A 150 21.89 33.23 18.52
C ARG A 150 23.20 33.67 19.13
N GLU A 151 24.33 33.02 18.80
CA GLU A 151 25.66 33.49 19.22
C GLU A 151 25.98 34.88 18.64
N ASN A 152 25.55 35.17 17.40
CA ASN A 152 25.68 36.50 16.80
C ASN A 152 24.71 37.56 17.35
N ARG A 153 23.73 37.19 18.18
CA ARG A 153 22.76 38.14 18.77
C ARG A 153 23.31 38.83 20.02
N TRP A 154 24.35 38.26 20.63
CA TRP A 154 25.05 38.82 21.79
C TRP A 154 26.52 39.09 21.48
N GLY A 155 26.80 39.52 20.24
CA GLY A 155 28.17 39.78 19.74
C GLY A 155 29.01 40.59 20.73
N ILE A 156 29.88 39.87 21.43
CA ILE A 156 31.22 40.30 21.84
C ILE A 156 32.17 39.69 20.80
#